data_AF-A0A916DCR4-F1
#
_entry.id   AF-A0A916DCR4-F1
#
_cell.length_a   1.000
_cell.length_b   1.000
_cell.length_c   1.000
_cell.angle_alpha   90.00
_cell.angle_beta   90.00
_cell.angle_gamma   90.00
#
_symmetry.space_group_name_H-M   'P 1'
#
loop_
_entity.id
_entity.type
_entity.pdbx_description
1 polymer ?
#
loop_
_entity_poly.entity_id
_entity_poly.type
_entity_poly.pdbx_seq_one_letter_code
_entity_poly.pdbx_strand_id
1 'polypeptide(L)'
;MAASLSVALAPGDGIGPEIMSATLELFAAAGVLNSVEFRPVEMGASVFGRGNSRGMTDEAIGIVEDCGILFKGPMETPKGGGGKSINVTARKLWNAYANLRVFKTLPGVETVYSKAGLTIDMAIVRENIEDTYGGVEHRLSNDTIQGKRLITAPGCDEVHRFAFRTARNTGLKKVHCGHKANIMKMTDGLFLERFRQTAKDFPEIEHADVIVDALCMNLVVKPQTFQMVVLPNLQGDIVSDLCAGLVGGLGFAPSANIGNHISIFEAVHGTAPDIAGKGVANPTSLILSGLMMLRHLCLVKAAAAIENALLATLESGVHTGDFGDRTRPAATTKEFTRAIMDRLGQSPRTVPAVTAPQAAPDVFDRPRRPTGQKVIRTFRNVVSHVAGCDMYLDSPLAPVSLAEEMQRACQDTPFRLTLISNRGTQVWPTGSVFTECVDYYRVRFELRDGVPPGSLGQSRAIALLDRVAEAFTVCSYELLRTFDGVKGYSLAQGQ
;
A
#
# COMPACT_ATOMS: atom_id res chain seq x y z
N MET A 1 8.38 -36.38 -14.35
CA MET A 1 8.54 -34.97 -14.75
C MET A 1 8.28 -34.14 -13.51
N ALA A 2 9.17 -33.21 -13.14
CA ALA A 2 8.87 -32.26 -12.07
C ALA A 2 7.58 -31.51 -12.47
N ALA A 3 6.63 -31.35 -11.56
CA ALA A 3 5.40 -30.62 -11.86
C ALA A 3 5.76 -29.19 -12.29
N SER A 4 5.29 -28.77 -13.47
CA SER A 4 5.46 -27.40 -13.96
C SER A 4 4.82 -26.44 -12.96
N LEU A 5 5.50 -25.33 -12.63
CA LEU A 5 4.93 -24.29 -11.77
C LEU A 5 3.83 -23.57 -12.55
N SER A 6 2.61 -23.47 -12.00
CA SER A 6 1.54 -22.72 -12.65
C SER A 6 1.45 -21.28 -12.12
N VAL A 7 1.31 -20.32 -13.02
CA VAL A 7 1.12 -18.90 -12.72
C VAL A 7 -0.15 -18.41 -13.40
N ALA A 8 -1.07 -17.79 -12.64
CA ALA A 8 -2.22 -17.13 -13.24
C ALA A 8 -1.77 -15.87 -13.99
N LEU A 9 -2.31 -15.65 -15.19
CA LEU A 9 -1.86 -14.60 -16.09
C LEU A 9 -3.03 -13.71 -16.50
N ALA A 10 -2.98 -12.43 -16.15
CA ALA A 10 -3.97 -11.45 -16.59
C ALA A 10 -3.29 -10.38 -17.48
N PRO A 11 -3.54 -10.35 -18.80
CA PRO A 11 -2.84 -9.44 -19.71
C PRO A 11 -2.99 -7.96 -19.36
N GLY A 12 -4.10 -7.57 -18.73
CA GLY A 12 -4.39 -6.18 -18.40
C GLY A 12 -5.23 -5.47 -19.46
N ASP A 13 -5.44 -4.18 -19.24
CA ASP A 13 -6.17 -3.26 -20.10
C ASP A 13 -5.20 -2.22 -20.72
N GLY A 14 -5.65 -1.50 -21.75
CA GLY A 14 -4.84 -0.47 -22.44
C GLY A 14 -3.56 -1.05 -23.05
N ILE A 15 -2.38 -0.54 -22.66
CA ILE A 15 -1.08 -1.07 -23.10
C ILE A 15 -0.76 -2.47 -22.56
N GLY A 16 -1.50 -2.95 -21.56
CA GLY A 16 -1.21 -4.19 -20.85
C GLY A 16 -0.97 -5.41 -21.75
N PRO A 17 -1.89 -5.74 -22.68
CA PRO A 17 -1.70 -6.86 -23.59
C PRO A 17 -0.42 -6.79 -24.43
N GLU A 18 -0.03 -5.59 -24.90
CA GLU A 18 1.17 -5.41 -25.72
C GLU A 18 2.46 -5.68 -24.93
N ILE A 19 2.58 -5.08 -23.74
CA ILE A 19 3.76 -5.29 -22.89
C ILE A 19 3.79 -6.70 -22.29
N MET A 20 2.63 -7.31 -22.06
CA MET A 20 2.54 -8.70 -21.60
C MET A 20 3.01 -9.67 -22.69
N SER A 21 2.54 -9.51 -23.93
CA SER A 21 3.00 -10.32 -25.07
C SER A 21 4.51 -10.24 -25.22
N ALA A 22 5.06 -9.02 -25.21
CA ALA A 22 6.50 -8.77 -25.26
C ALA A 22 7.26 -9.48 -24.13
N THR A 23 6.75 -9.40 -22.90
CA THR A 23 7.37 -10.06 -21.74
C THR A 23 7.34 -11.58 -21.86
N LEU A 24 6.23 -12.17 -22.33
CA LEU A 24 6.10 -13.61 -22.52
C LEU A 24 6.98 -14.14 -23.66
N GLU A 25 7.13 -13.38 -24.75
CA GLU A 25 8.07 -13.70 -25.84
C GLU A 25 9.52 -13.74 -25.33
N LEU A 26 9.91 -12.75 -24.52
CA LEU A 26 11.22 -12.72 -23.87
C LEU A 26 11.40 -13.90 -22.90
N PHE A 27 10.37 -14.25 -22.13
CA PHE A 27 10.39 -15.42 -21.24
C PHE A 27 10.52 -16.73 -22.00
N ALA A 28 9.86 -16.87 -23.16
CA ALA A 28 10.00 -18.02 -24.04
C ALA A 28 11.45 -18.14 -24.55
N ALA A 29 12.02 -17.04 -25.05
CA ALA A 29 13.40 -17.00 -25.53
C ALA A 29 14.43 -17.33 -24.43
N ALA A 30 14.15 -16.93 -23.18
CA ALA A 30 14.98 -17.25 -22.02
C ALA A 30 14.72 -18.65 -21.43
N GLY A 31 13.83 -19.45 -22.02
CA GLY A 31 13.53 -20.82 -21.58
C GLY A 31 12.68 -20.93 -20.32
N VAL A 32 12.05 -19.83 -19.85
CA VAL A 32 11.19 -19.81 -18.65
C VAL A 32 9.99 -20.74 -18.81
N LEU A 33 9.43 -20.83 -20.02
CA LEU A 33 8.25 -21.66 -20.31
C LEU A 33 8.51 -23.17 -20.19
N ASN A 34 9.77 -23.59 -20.05
CA ASN A 34 10.11 -24.99 -19.75
C ASN A 34 9.82 -25.37 -18.29
N SER A 35 9.62 -24.40 -17.40
CA SER A 35 9.41 -24.60 -15.97
C SER A 35 8.15 -23.93 -15.44
N VAL A 36 7.56 -23.00 -16.21
CA VAL A 36 6.38 -22.23 -15.81
C VAL A 36 5.29 -22.35 -16.88
N GLU A 37 4.11 -22.77 -16.43
CA GLU A 37 2.87 -22.73 -17.20
C GLU A 37 2.08 -21.47 -16.82
N PHE A 38 1.79 -20.61 -17.79
CA PHE A 38 0.92 -19.45 -17.58
C PHE A 38 -0.53 -19.81 -17.90
N ARG A 39 -1.42 -19.66 -16.93
CA ARG A 39 -2.87 -19.94 -17.02
C ARG A 39 -3.64 -18.63 -17.19
N PRO A 40 -4.19 -18.31 -18.37
CA PRO A 40 -4.92 -17.07 -18.59
C PRO A 40 -6.12 -16.92 -17.65
N VAL A 41 -6.37 -15.69 -17.21
CA VAL A 41 -7.55 -15.34 -16.40
C VAL A 41 -8.21 -14.05 -16.91
N GLU A 42 -9.54 -13.98 -16.82
CA GLU A 42 -10.31 -12.80 -17.23
C GLU A 42 -10.52 -11.83 -16.07
N MET A 43 -9.90 -10.66 -16.17
CA MET A 43 -9.92 -9.58 -15.18
C MET A 43 -9.83 -8.22 -15.88
N GLY A 44 -10.35 -7.16 -15.25
CA GLY A 44 -10.18 -5.77 -15.72
C GLY A 44 -11.43 -5.13 -16.32
N ALA A 45 -11.23 -4.15 -17.20
CA ALA A 45 -12.27 -3.31 -17.79
C ALA A 45 -13.37 -4.11 -18.50
N SER A 46 -12.97 -5.15 -19.25
CA SER A 46 -13.89 -6.04 -19.95
C SER A 46 -14.87 -6.75 -18.99
N VAL A 47 -14.40 -7.11 -17.79
CA VAL A 47 -15.20 -7.78 -16.77
C VAL A 47 -16.15 -6.80 -16.09
N PHE A 48 -15.69 -5.57 -15.80
CA PHE A 48 -16.56 -4.50 -15.31
C PHE A 48 -17.68 -4.16 -16.30
N GLY A 49 -17.37 -4.08 -17.61
CA GLY A 49 -18.34 -3.81 -18.66
C GLY A 49 -19.47 -4.85 -18.77
N ARG A 50 -19.25 -6.06 -18.25
CA ARG A 50 -20.26 -7.13 -18.16
C ARG A 50 -21.08 -7.09 -16.85
N GLY A 51 -20.94 -6.03 -16.05
CA GLY A 51 -21.70 -5.81 -14.82
C GLY A 51 -21.13 -6.48 -13.56
N ASN A 52 -19.93 -7.07 -13.63
CA ASN A 52 -19.28 -7.64 -12.45
C ASN A 52 -18.57 -6.55 -11.64
N SER A 53 -19.05 -6.30 -10.42
CA SER A 53 -18.56 -5.24 -9.54
C SER A 53 -17.15 -5.44 -8.97
N ARG A 54 -16.59 -6.65 -9.04
CA ARG A 54 -15.21 -6.97 -8.62
C ARG A 54 -14.19 -6.77 -9.74
N GLY A 55 -14.63 -6.77 -11.00
CA GLY A 55 -13.74 -6.80 -12.16
C GLY A 55 -13.01 -8.13 -12.36
N MET A 56 -13.43 -9.21 -11.68
CA MET A 56 -12.84 -10.56 -11.76
C MET A 56 -13.95 -11.62 -11.82
N THR A 57 -13.84 -12.61 -12.71
CA THR A 57 -14.76 -13.75 -12.74
C THR A 57 -14.46 -14.72 -11.58
N ASP A 58 -15.43 -15.54 -11.17
CA ASP A 58 -15.20 -16.54 -10.12
C ASP A 58 -14.19 -17.61 -10.56
N GLU A 59 -14.18 -17.95 -11.86
CA GLU A 59 -13.17 -18.82 -12.45
C GLU A 59 -11.76 -18.20 -12.34
N ALA A 60 -11.62 -16.91 -12.67
CA ALA A 60 -10.35 -16.20 -12.55
C ALA A 60 -9.83 -16.20 -11.09
N ILE A 61 -10.73 -16.02 -10.12
CA ILE A 61 -10.38 -16.12 -8.69
C ILE A 61 -9.91 -17.53 -8.34
N GLY A 62 -10.66 -18.56 -8.75
CA GLY A 62 -10.29 -19.96 -8.52
C GLY A 62 -8.91 -20.30 -9.09
N ILE A 63 -8.62 -19.88 -10.32
CA ILE A 63 -7.32 -20.09 -10.97
C ILE A 63 -6.19 -19.39 -10.21
N VAL A 64 -6.38 -18.14 -9.76
CA VAL A 64 -5.37 -17.43 -8.97
C VAL A 64 -5.10 -18.13 -7.65
N GLU A 65 -6.14 -18.53 -6.91
CA GLU A 65 -5.99 -19.28 -5.66
C GLU A 65 -5.31 -20.64 -5.88
N ASP A 66 -5.64 -21.30 -7.00
CA ASP A 66 -5.07 -22.56 -7.41
C ASP A 66 -3.66 -22.45 -8.00
N CYS A 67 -3.17 -21.27 -8.38
CA CYS A 67 -1.76 -21.05 -8.72
C CYS A 67 -0.96 -20.53 -7.51
N GLY A 68 -1.57 -19.72 -6.64
CA GLY A 68 -0.87 -18.98 -5.59
C GLY A 68 -0.09 -17.76 -6.12
N ILE A 69 -0.02 -17.57 -7.44
CA ILE A 69 0.74 -16.50 -8.08
C ILE A 69 -0.11 -15.90 -9.20
N LEU A 70 -0.18 -14.57 -9.23
CA LEU A 70 -0.79 -13.80 -10.31
C LEU A 70 0.26 -12.90 -10.94
N PHE A 71 0.50 -13.06 -12.25
CA PHE A 71 1.26 -12.11 -13.05
C PHE A 71 0.30 -11.30 -13.90
N LYS A 72 0.30 -9.97 -13.73
CA LYS A 72 -0.68 -9.13 -14.41
C LYS A 72 -0.14 -7.84 -14.99
N GLY A 73 -0.72 -7.43 -16.12
CA GLY A 73 -0.56 -6.09 -16.67
C GLY A 73 -1.34 -5.02 -15.88
N PRO A 74 -1.23 -3.75 -16.28
CA PRO A 74 -2.03 -2.66 -15.74
C PRO A 74 -3.52 -2.92 -15.98
N MET A 75 -4.37 -2.54 -15.01
CA MET A 75 -5.82 -2.74 -15.09
C MET A 75 -6.53 -1.40 -14.92
N GLU A 76 -7.52 -1.13 -15.75
CA GLU A 76 -8.30 0.10 -15.67
C GLU A 76 -9.23 0.06 -14.46
N THR A 77 -9.43 1.22 -13.83
CA THR A 77 -10.41 1.42 -12.76
C THR A 77 -11.30 2.59 -13.15
N PRO A 78 -12.64 2.47 -13.01
CA PRO A 78 -13.55 3.59 -13.27
C PRO A 78 -13.21 4.82 -12.40
N LYS A 79 -13.29 6.02 -12.95
CA LYS A 79 -13.00 7.28 -12.25
C LYS A 79 -14.29 7.96 -11.79
N GLY A 80 -14.33 8.46 -10.54
CA GLY A 80 -15.37 9.38 -10.06
C GLY A 80 -16.74 8.77 -9.75
N GLY A 81 -16.91 7.45 -9.93
CA GLY A 81 -18.14 6.72 -9.64
C GLY A 81 -18.12 5.34 -10.33
N GLY A 82 -18.83 4.36 -9.76
CA GLY A 82 -18.88 2.98 -10.28
C GLY A 82 -17.69 2.11 -9.85
N GLY A 83 -17.96 1.00 -9.17
CA GLY A 83 -16.98 -0.05 -8.82
C GLY A 83 -15.85 0.38 -7.85
N LYS A 84 -15.29 -0.59 -7.11
CA LYS A 84 -14.01 -0.38 -6.40
C LYS A 84 -12.85 -0.74 -7.34
N SER A 85 -11.65 -0.20 -7.09
CA SER A 85 -10.47 -0.58 -7.88
C SER A 85 -10.21 -2.09 -7.83
N ILE A 86 -10.05 -2.71 -9.00
CA ILE A 86 -9.69 -4.13 -9.11
C ILE A 86 -8.33 -4.43 -8.47
N ASN A 87 -7.36 -3.52 -8.62
CA ASN A 87 -6.03 -3.69 -8.04
C ASN A 87 -6.10 -3.76 -6.51
N VAL A 88 -6.86 -2.85 -5.89
CA VAL A 88 -7.10 -2.86 -4.44
C VAL A 88 -7.93 -4.09 -4.04
N THR A 89 -8.93 -4.46 -4.83
CA THR A 89 -9.78 -5.63 -4.56
C THR A 89 -8.95 -6.92 -4.54
N ALA A 90 -8.09 -7.14 -5.53
CA ALA A 90 -7.20 -8.30 -5.60
C ALA A 90 -6.26 -8.39 -4.38
N ARG A 91 -5.61 -7.27 -4.03
CA ARG A 91 -4.68 -7.20 -2.89
C ARG A 91 -5.36 -7.55 -1.57
N LYS A 92 -6.57 -7.01 -1.35
CA LYS A 92 -7.34 -7.23 -0.12
C LYS A 92 -7.97 -8.62 -0.07
N LEU A 93 -8.50 -9.10 -1.20
CA LEU A 93 -9.11 -10.43 -1.30
C LEU A 93 -8.13 -11.54 -0.89
N TRP A 94 -6.88 -11.41 -1.32
CA TRP A 94 -5.85 -12.44 -1.11
C TRP A 94 -4.81 -12.11 -0.04
N ASN A 95 -5.04 -11.07 0.76
CA ASN A 95 -4.14 -10.62 1.83
C ASN A 95 -2.69 -10.41 1.35
N ALA A 96 -2.51 -9.79 0.17
CA ALA A 96 -1.20 -9.41 -0.36
C ALA A 96 -0.71 -8.12 0.33
N TYR A 97 -0.42 -8.23 1.63
CA TYR A 97 -0.25 -7.14 2.59
C TYR A 97 0.98 -6.24 2.36
N ALA A 98 2.01 -6.71 1.65
CA ALA A 98 3.22 -5.93 1.40
C ALA A 98 3.43 -5.67 -0.10
N ASN A 99 3.45 -4.41 -0.52
CA ASN A 99 3.85 -4.01 -1.87
C ASN A 99 5.32 -3.60 -1.87
N LEU A 100 6.18 -4.45 -2.40
CA LEU A 100 7.61 -4.19 -2.61
C LEU A 100 7.81 -3.52 -3.97
N ARG A 101 8.39 -2.31 -3.97
CA ARG A 101 8.82 -1.59 -5.18
C ARG A 101 10.31 -1.30 -5.09
N VAL A 102 11.02 -1.53 -6.19
CA VAL A 102 12.48 -1.36 -6.24
C VAL A 102 12.81 -0.28 -7.27
N PHE A 103 13.67 0.66 -6.90
CA PHE A 103 14.05 1.82 -7.71
C PHE A 103 15.56 1.81 -7.90
N LYS A 104 15.99 1.66 -9.15
CA LYS A 104 17.40 1.59 -9.51
C LYS A 104 17.71 2.55 -10.65
N THR A 105 18.84 3.25 -10.55
CA THR A 105 19.43 3.92 -11.72
C THR A 105 19.82 2.86 -12.73
N LEU A 106 19.25 2.95 -13.93
CA LEU A 106 19.54 2.04 -15.04
C LEU A 106 20.46 2.72 -16.06
N PRO A 107 21.38 1.99 -16.70
CA PRO A 107 22.21 2.54 -17.77
C PRO A 107 21.33 3.08 -18.90
N GLY A 108 21.76 4.15 -19.57
CA GLY A 108 21.00 4.77 -20.68
C GLY A 108 19.71 5.51 -20.27
N VAL A 109 19.26 5.39 -19.02
CA VAL A 109 18.11 6.13 -18.48
C VAL A 109 18.63 7.38 -17.75
N GLU A 110 18.70 8.48 -18.47
CA GLU A 110 19.18 9.74 -17.92
C GLU A 110 18.13 10.46 -17.06
N THR A 111 18.52 10.84 -15.85
CA THR A 111 17.76 11.70 -14.95
C THR A 111 18.64 12.83 -14.45
N VAL A 112 18.06 13.84 -13.79
CA VAL A 112 18.87 14.90 -13.14
C VAL A 112 19.84 14.31 -12.10
N TYR A 113 19.50 13.17 -11.50
CA TYR A 113 20.33 12.47 -10.52
C TYR A 113 21.48 11.71 -11.18
N SER A 114 21.20 10.92 -12.22
CA SER A 114 22.28 10.17 -12.90
C SER A 114 23.26 11.11 -13.62
N LYS A 115 22.79 12.24 -14.16
CA LYS A 115 23.66 13.30 -14.71
C LYS A 115 24.53 13.97 -13.65
N ALA A 116 24.07 14.04 -12.40
CA ALA A 116 24.86 14.51 -11.27
C ALA A 116 25.81 13.44 -10.71
N GLY A 117 25.90 12.26 -11.34
CA GLY A 117 26.73 11.15 -10.87
C GLY A 117 26.17 10.40 -9.66
N LEU A 118 24.88 10.59 -9.35
CA LEU A 118 24.22 9.89 -8.25
C LEU A 118 23.59 8.59 -8.74
N THR A 119 23.97 7.49 -8.11
CA THR A 119 23.35 6.17 -8.29
C THR A 119 22.32 5.94 -7.19
N ILE A 120 21.11 5.59 -7.60
CA ILE A 120 20.01 5.22 -6.72
C ILE A 120 19.84 3.70 -6.78
N ASP A 121 19.81 3.06 -5.62
CA ASP A 121 19.39 1.67 -5.45
C ASP A 121 18.66 1.57 -4.11
N MET A 122 17.33 1.59 -4.17
CA MET A 122 16.49 1.59 -2.97
C MET A 122 15.20 0.81 -3.17
N ALA A 123 14.59 0.40 -2.06
CA ALA A 123 13.31 -0.26 -2.04
C ALA A 123 12.29 0.48 -1.16
N ILE A 124 11.04 0.48 -1.60
CA ILE A 124 9.89 0.87 -0.77
C ILE A 124 9.08 -0.38 -0.47
N VAL A 125 8.78 -0.60 0.81
CA VAL A 125 7.81 -1.58 1.27
C VAL A 125 6.58 -0.83 1.74
N ARG A 126 5.52 -0.90 0.96
CA ARG A 126 4.24 -0.26 1.25
C ARG A 126 3.29 -1.28 1.90
N GLU A 127 2.68 -0.92 3.03
CA GLU A 127 1.49 -1.62 3.54
C GLU A 127 0.35 -1.50 2.52
N ASN A 128 -0.38 -2.58 2.23
CA ASN A 128 -1.14 -2.70 0.98
C ASN A 128 -2.62 -3.08 1.13
N ILE A 129 -3.14 -3.26 2.34
CA ILE A 129 -4.50 -3.77 2.61
C ILE A 129 -5.35 -2.84 3.50
N GLU A 130 -4.75 -2.00 4.34
CA GLU A 130 -5.44 -1.09 5.27
C GLU A 130 -5.16 0.40 4.95
N ASP A 131 -5.12 1.28 5.97
CA ASP A 131 -5.05 2.74 5.87
C ASP A 131 -6.28 3.34 5.14
N THR A 132 -6.19 4.56 4.61
CA THR A 132 -7.26 5.25 3.87
C THR A 132 -7.70 4.53 2.59
N TYR A 133 -6.86 3.63 2.04
CA TYR A 133 -7.21 2.77 0.89
C TYR A 133 -8.28 1.73 1.26
N GLY A 134 -8.67 1.66 2.53
CA GLY A 134 -9.93 1.09 2.99
C GLY A 134 -11.14 1.51 2.12
N GLY A 135 -11.18 2.79 1.70
CA GLY A 135 -12.31 3.35 0.98
C GLY A 135 -13.61 3.27 1.80
N VAL A 136 -13.50 3.51 3.12
CA VAL A 136 -14.62 3.53 4.05
C VAL A 136 -14.98 4.99 4.28
N GLU A 137 -15.97 5.46 3.53
CA GLU A 137 -16.32 6.88 3.41
C GLU A 137 -17.83 7.07 3.61
N HIS A 138 -18.20 8.17 4.28
CA HIS A 138 -19.59 8.50 4.58
C HIS A 138 -19.80 10.00 4.44
N ARG A 139 -20.93 10.40 3.84
CA ARG A 139 -21.44 11.77 3.95
C ARG A 139 -22.12 11.92 5.30
N LEU A 140 -21.64 12.86 6.12
CA LEU A 140 -22.09 13.05 7.50
C LEU A 140 -23.09 14.20 7.65
N SER A 141 -22.90 15.28 6.89
CA SER A 141 -23.84 16.40 6.77
C SER A 141 -23.94 16.84 5.30
N ASN A 142 -24.62 17.95 5.04
CA ASN A 142 -24.65 18.52 3.69
C ASN A 142 -23.25 18.87 3.18
N ASP A 143 -22.38 19.37 4.06
CA ASP A 143 -21.06 19.91 3.70
C ASP A 143 -19.88 19.10 4.27
N THR A 144 -20.13 17.98 4.96
CA THR A 144 -19.08 17.16 5.58
C THR A 144 -19.05 15.72 5.06
N ILE A 145 -17.88 15.31 4.54
CA ILE A 145 -17.55 13.92 4.21
C ILE A 145 -16.45 13.40 5.15
N GLN A 146 -16.59 12.19 5.63
CA GLN A 146 -15.58 11.50 6.42
C GLN A 146 -15.00 10.31 5.65
N GLY A 147 -13.68 10.17 5.67
CA GLY A 147 -12.96 8.94 5.34
C GLY A 147 -12.31 8.33 6.58
N LYS A 148 -12.39 7.01 6.75
CA LYS A 148 -11.74 6.31 7.88
C LYS A 148 -10.33 5.85 7.50
N ARG A 149 -9.36 6.22 8.33
CA ARG A 149 -8.00 5.65 8.34
C ARG A 149 -7.93 4.55 9.39
N LEU A 150 -7.66 3.32 8.97
CA LEU A 150 -7.56 2.16 9.86
C LEU A 150 -6.13 1.62 9.81
N ILE A 151 -5.48 1.51 10.96
CA ILE A 151 -4.16 0.87 11.09
C ILE A 151 -4.27 -0.20 12.17
N THR A 152 -3.82 -1.41 11.89
CA THR A 152 -3.92 -2.55 12.80
C THR A 152 -2.53 -3.05 13.20
N ALA A 153 -2.36 -3.39 14.47
CA ALA A 153 -1.11 -3.96 14.97
C ALA A 153 -0.67 -5.22 14.21
N PRO A 154 -1.54 -6.21 13.91
CA PRO A 154 -1.11 -7.39 13.17
C PRO A 154 -0.76 -7.09 11.70
N GLY A 155 -1.47 -6.17 11.03
CA GLY A 155 -1.10 -5.73 9.68
C GLY A 155 0.27 -5.04 9.64
N CYS A 156 0.54 -4.19 10.65
CA CYS A 156 1.87 -3.60 10.86
C CYS A 156 2.94 -4.68 11.07
N ASP A 157 2.68 -5.67 11.94
CA ASP A 157 3.63 -6.74 12.22
C ASP A 157 3.97 -7.57 10.96
N GLU A 158 3.00 -7.84 10.09
CA GLU A 158 3.20 -8.55 8.82
C GLU A 158 4.12 -7.76 7.87
N VAL A 159 3.78 -6.49 7.58
CA VAL A 159 4.54 -5.67 6.62
C VAL A 159 5.95 -5.35 7.13
N HIS A 160 6.13 -5.05 8.42
CA HIS A 160 7.45 -4.80 8.99
C HIS A 160 8.32 -6.04 8.95
N ARG A 161 7.78 -7.21 9.32
CA ARG A 161 8.54 -8.46 9.30
C ARG A 161 8.92 -8.83 7.88
N PHE A 162 8.06 -8.58 6.90
CA PHE A 162 8.40 -8.72 5.49
C PHE A 162 9.54 -7.78 5.08
N ALA A 163 9.50 -6.50 5.46
CA ALA A 163 10.56 -5.54 5.16
C ALA A 163 11.92 -5.96 5.72
N PHE A 164 11.99 -6.30 7.02
CA PHE A 164 13.23 -6.74 7.66
C PHE A 164 13.75 -8.07 7.09
N ARG A 165 12.89 -9.05 6.82
CA ARG A 165 13.29 -10.31 6.14
C ARG A 165 13.83 -10.05 4.75
N THR A 166 13.18 -9.18 3.99
CA THR A 166 13.62 -8.79 2.64
C THR A 166 14.99 -8.14 2.73
N ALA A 167 15.18 -7.17 3.61
CA ALA A 167 16.47 -6.52 3.83
C ALA A 167 17.58 -7.51 4.20
N ARG A 168 17.31 -8.47 5.12
CA ARG A 168 18.26 -9.55 5.46
C ARG A 168 18.64 -10.37 4.22
N ASN A 169 17.64 -10.82 3.46
CA ASN A 169 17.82 -11.72 2.31
C ASN A 169 18.52 -11.03 1.13
N THR A 170 18.36 -9.71 0.98
CA THR A 170 19.00 -8.92 -0.08
C THR A 170 20.29 -8.24 0.39
N GLY A 171 20.72 -8.48 1.64
CA GLY A 171 21.97 -7.94 2.19
C GLY A 171 21.93 -6.45 2.54
N LEU A 172 20.75 -5.82 2.53
CA LEU A 172 20.57 -4.43 2.96
C LEU A 172 20.86 -4.30 4.45
N LYS A 173 21.47 -3.18 4.83
CA LYS A 173 21.94 -2.94 6.20
C LYS A 173 21.02 -2.04 6.99
N LYS A 174 20.16 -1.27 6.32
CA LYS A 174 19.32 -0.28 6.98
C LYS A 174 17.89 -0.23 6.46
N VAL A 175 16.92 -0.21 7.37
CA VAL A 175 15.49 0.00 7.08
C VAL A 175 14.99 1.24 7.81
N HIS A 176 14.31 2.13 7.08
CA HIS A 176 13.66 3.30 7.66
C HIS A 176 12.14 3.08 7.76
N CYS A 177 11.52 3.52 8.85
CA CYS A 177 10.06 3.62 8.97
C CYS A 177 9.62 5.05 8.66
N GLY A 178 8.90 5.24 7.56
CA GLY A 178 8.28 6.52 7.23
C GLY A 178 6.92 6.68 7.91
N HIS A 179 6.66 7.82 8.54
CA HIS A 179 5.40 8.05 9.27
C HIS A 179 5.07 9.54 9.47
N LYS A 180 3.90 9.85 10.04
CA LYS A 180 3.53 11.18 10.57
C LYS A 180 3.04 11.09 12.03
N ALA A 181 3.68 10.25 12.84
CA ALA A 181 3.34 10.00 14.24
C ALA A 181 3.38 11.25 15.16
N ASN A 182 4.04 12.34 14.74
CA ASN A 182 3.99 13.62 15.46
C ASN A 182 2.58 14.24 15.45
N ILE A 183 1.84 14.06 14.35
CA ILE A 183 0.45 14.50 14.18
C ILE A 183 -0.52 13.35 14.48
N MET A 184 -0.37 12.22 13.79
CA MET A 184 -1.22 11.04 13.92
C MET A 184 -0.69 10.09 14.99
N LYS A 185 -0.78 10.54 16.26
CA LYS A 185 -0.17 9.87 17.41
C LYS A 185 -0.66 8.43 17.65
N MET A 186 -1.89 8.12 17.25
CA MET A 186 -2.47 6.78 17.46
C MET A 186 -2.24 5.85 16.27
N THR A 187 -2.59 6.25 15.05
CA THR A 187 -2.45 5.39 13.86
C THR A 187 -0.99 5.23 13.46
N ASP A 188 -0.28 6.33 13.18
CA ASP A 188 1.13 6.27 12.78
C ASP A 188 2.04 6.01 13.98
N GLY A 189 1.60 6.38 15.19
CA GLY A 189 2.27 5.97 16.42
C GLY A 189 2.24 4.46 16.62
N LEU A 190 1.10 3.79 16.39
CA LEU A 190 1.02 2.33 16.42
C LEU A 190 1.92 1.71 15.35
N PHE A 191 1.88 2.22 14.11
CA PHE A 191 2.76 1.74 13.03
C PHE A 191 4.24 1.80 13.43
N LEU A 192 4.69 2.96 13.93
CA LEU A 192 6.06 3.16 14.41
C LEU A 192 6.42 2.28 15.62
N GLU A 193 5.52 2.13 16.58
CA GLU A 193 5.72 1.26 17.74
C GLU A 193 5.93 -0.19 17.29
N ARG A 194 5.08 -0.69 16.39
CA ARG A 194 5.19 -2.06 15.85
C ARG A 194 6.45 -2.25 15.01
N PHE A 195 6.89 -1.22 14.28
CA PHE A 195 8.18 -1.25 13.56
C PHE A 195 9.34 -1.47 14.54
N ARG A 196 9.43 -0.65 15.59
CA ARG A 196 10.47 -0.76 16.62
C ARG A 196 10.41 -2.10 17.35
N GLN A 197 9.21 -2.62 17.60
CA GLN A 197 9.06 -3.94 18.21
C GLN A 197 9.54 -5.06 17.29
N THR A 198 9.24 -4.99 15.99
CA THR A 198 9.70 -5.97 15.00
C THR A 198 11.22 -5.93 14.83
N ALA A 199 11.82 -4.75 14.86
CA ALA A 199 13.26 -4.57 14.71
C ALA A 199 14.09 -5.34 15.74
N LYS A 200 13.55 -5.60 16.94
CA LYS A 200 14.20 -6.41 17.98
C LYS A 200 14.50 -7.85 17.53
N ASP A 201 13.74 -8.38 16.57
CA ASP A 201 13.95 -9.72 16.00
C ASP A 201 15.05 -9.75 14.92
N PHE A 202 15.59 -8.57 14.55
CA PHE A 202 16.58 -8.38 13.47
C PHE A 202 17.71 -7.44 13.95
N PRO A 203 18.45 -7.79 15.02
CA PRO A 203 19.47 -6.92 15.61
C PRO A 203 20.64 -6.59 14.66
N GLU A 204 20.82 -7.36 13.60
CA GLU A 204 21.84 -7.14 12.57
C GLU A 204 21.47 -6.09 11.51
N ILE A 205 20.23 -5.59 11.52
CA ILE A 205 19.75 -4.57 10.60
C ILE A 205 19.59 -3.25 11.35
N GLU A 206 20.31 -2.21 10.91
CA GLU A 206 20.14 -0.87 11.43
C GLU A 206 18.72 -0.37 11.12
N HIS A 207 18.06 0.23 12.11
CA HIS A 207 16.71 0.75 11.94
C HIS A 207 16.63 2.20 12.37
N ALA A 208 15.90 3.00 11.60
CA ALA A 208 15.61 4.40 11.91
C ALA A 208 14.17 4.74 11.55
N ASP A 209 13.69 5.89 12.00
CA ASP A 209 12.40 6.44 11.59
C ASP A 209 12.58 7.84 10.99
N VAL A 210 11.62 8.24 10.15
CA VAL A 210 11.64 9.52 9.46
C VAL A 210 10.23 10.02 9.24
N ILE A 211 10.01 11.31 9.54
CA ILE A 211 8.71 11.93 9.29
C ILE A 211 8.51 12.09 7.78
N VAL A 212 7.34 11.72 7.26
CA VAL A 212 7.10 11.55 5.81
C VAL A 212 7.36 12.81 4.97
N ASP A 213 7.14 14.01 5.52
CA ASP A 213 7.48 15.27 4.83
C ASP A 213 9.00 15.47 4.72
N ALA A 214 9.73 15.22 5.81
CA ALA A 214 11.19 15.23 5.78
C ALA A 214 11.77 14.11 4.90
N LEU A 215 11.11 12.95 4.84
CA LEU A 215 11.45 11.86 3.93
C LEU A 215 11.33 12.32 2.47
N CYS A 216 10.18 12.87 2.06
CA CYS A 216 9.99 13.37 0.70
C CYS A 216 11.05 14.41 0.31
N MET A 217 11.36 15.35 1.22
CA MET A 217 12.42 16.33 0.99
C MET A 217 13.78 15.65 0.81
N ASN A 218 14.15 14.73 1.71
CA ASN A 218 15.44 14.04 1.65
C ASN A 218 15.57 13.12 0.43
N LEU A 219 14.48 12.53 -0.06
CA LEU A 219 14.47 11.74 -1.29
C LEU A 219 14.75 12.59 -2.53
N VAL A 220 14.34 13.85 -2.55
CA VAL A 220 14.66 14.77 -3.65
C VAL A 220 16.09 15.30 -3.51
N VAL A 221 16.55 15.58 -2.28
CA VAL A 221 17.86 16.21 -2.07
C VAL A 221 19.02 15.21 -2.06
N LYS A 222 18.82 14.02 -1.48
CA LYS A 222 19.86 13.03 -1.21
C LYS A 222 19.32 11.60 -1.18
N PRO A 223 18.67 11.11 -2.27
CA PRO A 223 18.03 9.80 -2.31
C PRO A 223 18.97 8.63 -1.99
N GLN A 224 20.25 8.73 -2.34
CA GLN A 224 21.28 7.71 -2.10
C GLN A 224 21.51 7.38 -0.61
N THR A 225 20.94 8.16 0.30
CA THR A 225 21.02 7.90 1.75
C THR A 225 20.02 6.83 2.23
N PHE A 226 19.05 6.45 1.40
CA PHE A 226 18.04 5.44 1.75
C PHE A 226 18.30 4.13 1.02
N GLN A 227 18.25 3.01 1.76
CA GLN A 227 18.32 1.65 1.19
C GLN A 227 16.92 1.02 1.13
N MET A 228 16.19 1.05 2.24
CA MET A 228 14.79 0.61 2.28
C MET A 228 13.96 1.54 3.16
N VAL A 229 12.73 1.82 2.74
CA VAL A 229 11.74 2.53 3.55
C VAL A 229 10.44 1.73 3.60
N VAL A 230 9.91 1.50 4.80
CA VAL A 230 8.59 0.91 5.04
C VAL A 230 7.58 1.99 5.43
N LEU A 231 6.39 1.99 4.82
CA LEU A 231 5.38 3.05 4.94
C LEU A 231 3.94 2.48 5.00
N PRO A 232 3.00 3.15 5.70
CA PRO A 232 1.57 2.93 5.56
C PRO A 232 1.07 3.14 4.13
N ASN A 233 -0.10 2.61 3.78
CA ASN A 233 -0.60 2.50 2.40
C ASN A 233 -0.54 3.80 1.59
N LEU A 234 -1.19 4.88 2.05
CA LEU A 234 -1.28 6.12 1.28
C LEU A 234 0.08 6.81 1.14
N GLN A 235 0.84 6.82 2.23
CA GLN A 235 2.18 7.42 2.23
C GLN A 235 3.12 6.61 1.33
N GLY A 236 3.03 5.28 1.37
CA GLY A 236 3.77 4.37 0.51
C GLY A 236 3.46 4.56 -0.97
N ASP A 237 2.20 4.79 -1.34
CA ASP A 237 1.82 5.11 -2.72
C ASP A 237 2.54 6.36 -3.22
N ILE A 238 2.34 7.48 -2.52
CA ILE A 238 2.89 8.79 -2.89
C ILE A 238 4.42 8.75 -2.94
N VAL A 239 5.07 8.20 -1.91
CA VAL A 239 6.53 8.17 -1.81
C VAL A 239 7.14 7.27 -2.89
N SER A 240 6.51 6.14 -3.19
CA SER A 240 7.04 5.24 -4.21
C SER A 240 6.88 5.79 -5.64
N ASP A 241 5.82 6.54 -5.93
CA ASP A 241 5.69 7.26 -7.19
C ASP A 241 6.70 8.42 -7.30
N LEU A 242 6.99 9.11 -6.18
CA LEU A 242 8.11 10.05 -6.10
C LEU A 242 9.43 9.35 -6.46
N CYS A 243 9.70 8.18 -5.86
CA CYS A 243 10.91 7.40 -6.14
C CYS A 243 11.01 6.95 -7.61
N ALA A 244 9.89 6.61 -8.25
CA ALA A 244 9.85 6.30 -9.68
C ALA A 244 10.38 7.47 -10.51
N GLY A 245 9.97 8.70 -10.19
CA GLY A 245 10.46 9.91 -10.84
C GLY A 245 11.97 10.12 -10.72
N LEU A 246 12.61 9.61 -9.66
CA LEU A 246 14.06 9.74 -9.47
C LEU A 246 14.88 8.86 -10.44
N VAL A 247 14.28 7.75 -10.91
CA VAL A 247 14.97 6.71 -11.69
C VAL A 247 14.49 6.60 -13.14
N GLY A 248 13.70 7.57 -13.63
CA GLY A 248 13.26 7.64 -15.03
C GLY A 248 11.74 7.54 -15.25
N GLY A 249 10.96 7.39 -14.17
CA GLY A 249 9.50 7.37 -14.20
C GLY A 249 8.89 5.98 -14.04
N LEU A 250 7.56 5.92 -14.14
CA LEU A 250 6.77 4.71 -13.86
C LEU A 250 7.06 3.55 -14.84
N GLY A 251 7.59 3.84 -16.04
CA GLY A 251 8.02 2.83 -17.02
C GLY A 251 9.15 1.91 -16.55
N PHE A 252 9.84 2.28 -15.46
CA PHE A 252 10.97 1.52 -14.88
C PHE A 252 10.71 1.02 -13.46
N ALA A 253 9.53 1.26 -12.90
CA ALA A 253 9.21 0.90 -11.52
C ALA A 253 8.48 -0.45 -11.48
N PRO A 254 9.12 -1.56 -11.10
CA PRO A 254 8.44 -2.84 -10.89
C PRO A 254 7.74 -2.91 -9.54
N SER A 255 6.78 -3.83 -9.40
CA SER A 255 6.21 -4.13 -8.10
C SER A 255 5.84 -5.60 -7.87
N ALA A 256 5.89 -6.00 -6.61
CA ALA A 256 5.40 -7.27 -6.12
C ALA A 256 4.53 -7.06 -4.87
N ASN A 257 3.30 -7.53 -4.92
CA ASN A 257 2.39 -7.58 -3.78
C ASN A 257 2.49 -8.97 -3.16
N ILE A 258 2.98 -9.06 -1.95
CA ILE A 258 3.29 -10.31 -1.27
C ILE A 258 2.30 -10.53 -0.15
N GLY A 259 1.73 -11.73 -0.13
CA GLY A 259 0.95 -12.28 0.98
C GLY A 259 1.54 -13.61 1.46
N ASN A 260 0.95 -14.18 2.51
CA ASN A 260 1.41 -15.47 3.05
C ASN A 260 1.07 -16.67 2.14
N HIS A 261 0.06 -16.52 1.28
CA HIS A 261 -0.45 -17.61 0.43
C HIS A 261 -0.45 -17.26 -1.06
N ILE A 262 -0.65 -15.98 -1.38
CA ILE A 262 -0.77 -15.50 -2.75
C ILE A 262 0.14 -14.30 -2.95
N SER A 263 0.85 -14.28 -4.08
CA SER A 263 1.69 -13.16 -4.51
C SER A 263 1.24 -12.63 -5.88
N ILE A 264 1.25 -11.32 -6.07
CA ILE A 264 0.84 -10.65 -7.31
C ILE A 264 2.00 -9.81 -7.83
N PHE A 265 2.44 -10.06 -9.06
CA PHE A 265 3.51 -9.32 -9.72
C PHE A 265 2.92 -8.46 -10.83
N GLU A 266 3.21 -7.15 -10.78
CA GLU A 266 2.58 -6.17 -11.68
C GLU A 266 3.49 -4.96 -11.90
N ALA A 267 3.35 -4.34 -13.08
CA ALA A 267 3.89 -3.01 -13.32
C ALA A 267 3.20 -1.96 -12.42
N VAL A 268 3.93 -0.92 -12.00
CA VAL A 268 3.36 0.17 -11.18
C VAL A 268 2.48 1.12 -12.01
N HIS A 269 2.81 1.31 -13.30
CA HIS A 269 2.12 2.26 -14.17
C HIS A 269 0.66 1.86 -14.46
N GLY A 270 -0.13 2.84 -14.90
CA GLY A 270 -1.51 2.63 -15.36
C GLY A 270 -1.60 2.05 -16.78
N THR A 271 -2.82 2.12 -17.35
CA THR A 271 -3.16 1.52 -18.66
C THR A 271 -2.73 2.35 -19.88
N ALA A 272 -2.31 3.61 -19.68
CA ALA A 272 -1.83 4.52 -20.73
C ALA A 272 -2.68 4.48 -22.04
N PRO A 273 -3.98 4.83 -21.95
CA PRO A 273 -4.93 4.66 -23.07
C PRO A 273 -4.56 5.50 -24.31
N ASP A 274 -3.79 6.56 -24.13
CA ASP A 274 -3.30 7.44 -25.19
C ASP A 274 -2.30 6.74 -26.15
N ILE A 275 -1.63 5.68 -25.71
CA ILE A 275 -0.67 4.91 -26.51
C ILE A 275 -1.02 3.43 -26.69
N ALA A 276 -2.17 2.99 -26.18
CA ALA A 276 -2.66 1.63 -26.34
C ALA A 276 -2.84 1.26 -27.83
N GLY A 277 -2.36 0.07 -28.21
CA GLY A 277 -2.42 -0.48 -29.56
C GLY A 277 -1.43 0.12 -30.54
N LYS A 278 -0.56 1.05 -30.12
CA LYS A 278 0.40 1.73 -31.01
C LYS A 278 1.76 1.03 -31.08
N GLY A 279 2.03 0.04 -30.25
CA GLY A 279 3.30 -0.68 -30.20
C GLY A 279 4.49 0.17 -29.75
N VAL A 280 4.25 1.25 -28.98
CA VAL A 280 5.30 2.18 -28.51
C VAL A 280 5.49 2.16 -26.99
N ALA A 281 4.73 1.34 -26.28
CA ALA A 281 4.81 1.23 -24.82
C ALA A 281 6.15 0.60 -24.39
N ASN A 282 6.74 1.14 -23.33
CA ASN A 282 7.95 0.58 -22.70
C ASN A 282 7.58 -0.64 -21.84
N PRO A 283 8.05 -1.86 -22.15
CA PRO A 283 7.70 -3.06 -21.37
C PRO A 283 8.58 -3.23 -20.11
N THR A 284 9.54 -2.35 -19.86
CA THR A 284 10.59 -2.55 -18.84
C THR A 284 10.04 -2.78 -17.43
N SER A 285 9.07 -1.99 -16.97
CA SER A 285 8.45 -2.16 -15.64
C SER A 285 7.83 -3.56 -15.47
N LEU A 286 7.11 -4.06 -16.48
CA LEU A 286 6.48 -5.38 -16.43
C LEU A 286 7.52 -6.51 -16.52
N ILE A 287 8.55 -6.35 -17.37
CA ILE A 287 9.69 -7.28 -17.43
C ILE A 287 10.34 -7.38 -16.05
N LEU A 288 10.72 -6.24 -15.44
CA LEU A 288 11.35 -6.18 -14.11
C LEU A 288 10.45 -6.80 -13.03
N SER A 289 9.14 -6.60 -13.09
CA SER A 289 8.16 -7.23 -12.18
C SER A 289 8.11 -8.75 -12.39
N GLY A 290 8.19 -9.18 -13.65
CA GLY A 290 8.37 -10.58 -14.02
C GLY A 290 9.68 -11.17 -13.47
N LEU A 291 10.78 -10.41 -13.44
CA LEU A 291 12.02 -10.86 -12.80
C LEU A 291 11.88 -11.02 -11.29
N MET A 292 11.10 -10.15 -10.62
CA MET A 292 10.76 -10.34 -9.20
C MET A 292 9.97 -11.64 -9.00
N MET A 293 9.03 -11.94 -9.89
CA MET A 293 8.29 -13.21 -9.88
C MET A 293 9.21 -14.42 -10.05
N LEU A 294 10.09 -14.40 -11.05
CA LEU A 294 11.02 -15.51 -11.29
C LEU A 294 11.92 -15.76 -10.09
N ARG A 295 12.39 -14.70 -9.40
CA ARG A 295 13.13 -14.85 -8.14
C ARG A 295 12.28 -15.46 -7.03
N HIS A 296 11.02 -15.04 -6.91
CA HIS A 296 10.09 -15.60 -5.93
C HIS A 296 9.83 -17.09 -6.17
N LEU A 297 9.80 -17.52 -7.44
CA LEU A 297 9.67 -18.91 -7.87
C LEU A 297 11.01 -19.68 -7.86
N CYS A 298 12.07 -19.11 -7.29
CA CYS A 298 13.42 -19.67 -7.26
C CYS A 298 14.04 -19.92 -8.66
N LEU A 299 13.54 -19.28 -9.71
CA LEU A 299 14.11 -19.29 -11.07
C LEU A 299 15.17 -18.19 -11.24
N VAL A 300 16.10 -18.09 -10.29
CA VAL A 300 17.07 -16.99 -10.16
C VAL A 300 18.05 -16.89 -11.34
N LYS A 301 18.40 -18.03 -11.97
CA LYS A 301 19.29 -18.06 -13.14
C LYS A 301 18.62 -17.44 -14.38
N ALA A 302 17.36 -17.78 -14.63
CA ALA A 302 16.59 -17.17 -15.72
C ALA A 302 16.37 -15.67 -15.47
N ALA A 303 16.04 -15.29 -14.23
CA ALA A 303 15.90 -13.90 -13.86
C ALA A 303 17.19 -13.09 -14.10
N ALA A 304 18.34 -13.61 -13.68
CA ALA A 304 19.63 -12.95 -13.87
C ALA A 304 20.03 -12.85 -15.36
N ALA A 305 19.77 -13.90 -16.16
CA ALA A 305 20.05 -13.89 -17.58
C ALA A 305 19.24 -12.81 -18.32
N ILE A 306 17.94 -12.70 -18.01
CA ILE A 306 17.07 -11.67 -18.60
C ILE A 306 17.47 -10.27 -18.12
N GLU A 307 17.78 -10.08 -16.83
CA GLU A 307 18.21 -8.77 -16.32
C GLU A 307 19.51 -8.29 -16.97
N ASN A 308 20.51 -9.18 -17.08
CA ASN A 308 21.78 -8.84 -17.73
C ASN A 308 21.59 -8.46 -19.21
N ALA A 309 20.69 -9.16 -19.92
CA ALA A 309 20.35 -8.83 -21.31
C ALA A 309 19.62 -7.48 -21.43
N LEU A 310 18.72 -7.18 -20.49
CA LEU A 310 18.06 -5.87 -20.40
C LEU A 310 19.10 -4.76 -20.16
N LEU A 311 19.97 -4.92 -19.17
CA LEU A 311 21.01 -3.94 -18.86
C LEU A 311 21.95 -3.72 -20.05
N ALA A 312 22.40 -4.79 -20.73
CA ALA A 312 23.24 -4.68 -21.92
C ALA A 312 22.52 -4.00 -23.11
N THR A 313 21.19 -4.19 -23.25
CA THR A 313 20.38 -3.48 -24.24
C THR A 313 20.38 -1.98 -23.97
N LEU A 314 20.09 -1.61 -22.73
CA LEU A 314 20.03 -0.23 -22.28
C LEU A 314 21.40 0.49 -22.42
N GLU A 315 22.50 -0.19 -22.07
CA GLU A 315 23.87 0.31 -22.26
C GLU A 315 24.23 0.59 -23.73
N SER A 316 23.69 -0.18 -24.67
CA SER A 316 23.90 0.06 -26.11
C SER A 316 23.12 1.26 -26.66
N GLY A 317 22.31 1.89 -25.80
CA GLY A 317 21.49 3.04 -26.12
C GLY A 317 20.27 2.70 -26.99
N VAL A 318 19.79 1.46 -26.95
CA VAL A 318 18.47 1.12 -27.49
C VAL A 318 17.42 1.55 -26.47
N HIS A 319 16.43 2.32 -26.89
CA HIS A 319 15.43 2.91 -26.00
C HIS A 319 14.05 2.98 -26.67
N THR A 320 12.99 3.02 -25.86
CA THR A 320 11.63 3.35 -26.31
C THR A 320 11.39 4.86 -26.24
N GLY A 321 10.20 5.33 -26.64
CA GLY A 321 9.92 6.76 -26.83
C GLY A 321 9.90 7.61 -25.55
N ASP A 322 9.84 6.99 -24.38
CA ASP A 322 9.78 7.62 -23.07
C ASP A 322 11.14 7.97 -22.45
N PHE A 323 12.25 7.43 -22.97
CA PHE A 323 13.60 7.66 -22.45
C PHE A 323 14.68 7.64 -23.54
N GLY A 324 15.92 7.88 -23.15
CA GLY A 324 17.09 7.77 -24.02
C GLY A 324 17.38 9.02 -24.86
N ASP A 325 18.33 8.89 -25.79
CA ASP A 325 18.79 9.98 -26.65
C ASP A 325 17.78 10.25 -27.76
N ARG A 326 17.11 11.40 -27.70
CA ARG A 326 16.08 11.80 -28.69
C ARG A 326 16.64 12.04 -30.09
N THR A 327 17.96 12.08 -30.27
CA THR A 327 18.59 12.13 -31.59
C THR A 327 18.63 10.77 -32.28
N ARG A 328 18.46 9.68 -31.52
CA ARG A 328 18.32 8.32 -32.05
C ARG A 328 16.83 7.98 -32.23
N PRO A 329 16.48 7.20 -33.27
CA PRO A 329 15.11 6.71 -33.42
C PRO A 329 14.72 5.83 -32.23
N ALA A 330 13.57 6.11 -31.63
CA ALA A 330 13.00 5.25 -30.59
C ALA A 330 12.55 3.92 -31.18
N ALA A 331 12.85 2.83 -30.48
CA ALA A 331 12.37 1.50 -30.79
C ALA A 331 10.89 1.34 -30.40
N THR A 332 10.16 0.56 -31.19
CA THR A 332 8.85 0.02 -30.82
C THR A 332 9.00 -0.99 -29.67
N THR A 333 7.89 -1.32 -29.01
CA THR A 333 7.83 -2.36 -27.96
C THR A 333 8.44 -3.68 -28.44
N LYS A 334 8.15 -4.08 -29.69
CA LYS A 334 8.66 -5.32 -30.29
C LYS A 334 10.15 -5.24 -30.59
N GLU A 335 10.62 -4.15 -31.18
CA GLU A 335 12.05 -3.96 -31.49
C GLU A 335 12.89 -3.89 -30.22
N PHE A 336 12.40 -3.20 -29.18
CA PHE A 336 13.05 -3.14 -27.88
C PHE A 336 13.16 -4.52 -27.24
N THR A 337 12.06 -5.28 -27.23
CA THR A 337 12.04 -6.66 -26.72
C THR A 337 12.96 -7.58 -27.51
N ARG A 338 12.99 -7.43 -28.84
CA ARG A 338 13.90 -8.20 -29.70
C ARG A 338 15.36 -7.90 -29.40
N ALA A 339 15.70 -6.63 -29.19
CA ALA A 339 17.05 -6.22 -28.81
C ALA A 339 17.51 -6.83 -27.48
N ILE A 340 16.58 -7.01 -26.52
CA ILE A 340 16.84 -7.75 -25.27
C ILE A 340 17.06 -9.23 -25.56
N MET A 341 16.19 -9.87 -26.34
CA MET A 341 16.32 -11.28 -26.69
C MET A 341 17.65 -11.60 -27.39
N ASP A 342 18.08 -10.76 -28.33
CA ASP A 342 19.35 -10.93 -29.05
C ASP A 342 20.59 -10.79 -28.14
N ARG A 343 20.43 -10.28 -26.91
CA ARG A 343 21.48 -10.13 -25.90
C ARG A 343 21.39 -11.14 -24.75
N LEU A 344 20.49 -12.12 -24.83
CA LEU A 344 20.49 -13.23 -23.86
C LEU A 344 21.86 -13.93 -23.86
N GLY A 345 22.43 -14.12 -22.66
CA GLY A 345 23.79 -14.65 -22.48
C GLY A 345 24.91 -13.60 -22.51
N GLN A 346 24.61 -12.35 -22.84
CA GLN A 346 25.54 -11.23 -22.70
C GLN A 346 25.46 -10.64 -21.28
N SER A 347 26.51 -9.92 -20.88
CA SER A 347 26.57 -9.20 -19.60
C SER A 347 26.78 -7.71 -19.83
N PRO A 348 26.23 -6.84 -18.96
CA PRO A 348 26.52 -5.41 -19.01
C PRO A 348 28.01 -5.14 -18.81
N ARG A 349 28.50 -4.02 -19.36
CA ARG A 349 29.90 -3.59 -19.33
C ARG A 349 30.14 -2.38 -18.45
N THR A 350 29.14 -1.52 -18.28
CA THR A 350 29.24 -0.25 -17.54
C THR A 350 28.66 -0.33 -16.14
N VAL A 351 27.77 -1.30 -15.89
CA VAL A 351 27.22 -1.61 -14.56
C VAL A 351 27.55 -3.05 -14.16
N PRO A 352 27.60 -3.36 -12.85
CA PRO A 352 27.84 -4.73 -12.39
C PRO A 352 26.82 -5.72 -12.96
N ALA A 353 27.30 -6.85 -13.47
CA ALA A 353 26.44 -7.94 -13.90
C ALA A 353 25.73 -8.59 -12.72
N VAL A 354 24.49 -8.98 -12.93
CA VAL A 354 23.67 -9.70 -11.95
C VAL A 354 24.16 -11.13 -11.87
N THR A 355 24.63 -11.53 -10.69
CA THR A 355 25.10 -12.90 -10.43
C THR A 355 23.96 -13.76 -9.91
N ALA A 356 23.80 -14.96 -10.48
CA ALA A 356 22.97 -16.01 -9.89
C ALA A 356 23.84 -16.95 -9.04
N PRO A 357 23.36 -17.45 -7.88
CA PRO A 357 24.05 -18.48 -7.11
C PRO A 357 24.41 -19.69 -7.99
N GLN A 358 25.60 -20.26 -7.79
CA GLN A 358 26.03 -21.46 -8.52
C GLN A 358 25.21 -22.69 -8.10
N ALA A 359 24.92 -22.81 -6.79
CA ALA A 359 24.04 -23.83 -6.24
C ALA A 359 22.60 -23.65 -6.75
N ALA A 360 21.90 -24.78 -6.96
CA ALA A 360 20.47 -24.72 -7.25
C ALA A 360 19.77 -24.05 -6.06
N PRO A 361 18.97 -22.99 -6.28
CA PRO A 361 18.18 -22.41 -5.20
C PRO A 361 17.18 -23.46 -4.69
N ASP A 362 16.67 -23.23 -3.47
CA ASP A 362 15.59 -24.03 -2.91
C ASP A 362 14.44 -24.16 -3.91
N VAL A 363 13.78 -25.32 -3.95
CA VAL A 363 12.55 -25.47 -4.74
C VAL A 363 11.50 -24.54 -4.15
N PHE A 364 10.76 -23.81 -5.00
CA PHE A 364 9.65 -23.00 -4.54
C PHE A 364 8.64 -23.89 -3.80
N ASP A 365 8.55 -23.72 -2.47
CA ASP A 365 7.57 -24.41 -1.65
C ASP A 365 6.28 -23.59 -1.61
N ARG A 366 5.24 -24.14 -2.24
CA ARG A 366 3.96 -23.45 -2.33
C ARG A 366 3.26 -23.49 -0.97
N PRO A 367 2.83 -22.33 -0.42
CA PRO A 367 2.07 -22.31 0.81
C PRO A 367 0.81 -23.17 0.73
N ARG A 368 0.54 -23.94 1.80
CA ARG A 368 -0.69 -24.75 1.87
C ARG A 368 -1.93 -23.86 1.85
N ARG A 369 -2.95 -24.30 1.11
CA ARG A 369 -4.27 -23.63 1.08
C ARG A 369 -4.87 -23.60 2.50
N PRO A 370 -5.30 -22.44 3.01
CA PRO A 370 -6.01 -22.36 4.29
C PRO A 370 -7.33 -23.13 4.26
N THR A 371 -7.75 -23.67 5.40
CA THR A 371 -9.07 -24.30 5.58
C THR A 371 -10.18 -23.29 5.89
N GLY A 372 -9.83 -22.04 6.17
CA GLY A 372 -10.76 -20.96 6.49
C GLY A 372 -10.05 -19.65 6.82
N GLN A 373 -10.84 -18.58 6.97
CA GLN A 373 -10.35 -17.27 7.39
C GLN A 373 -9.83 -17.32 8.83
N LYS A 374 -8.68 -16.68 9.08
CA LYS A 374 -8.05 -16.63 10.41
C LYS A 374 -8.15 -15.23 10.98
N VAL A 375 -8.55 -15.12 12.23
CA VAL A 375 -8.45 -13.87 12.99
C VAL A 375 -7.02 -13.76 13.53
N ILE A 376 -6.29 -12.75 13.07
CA ILE A 376 -4.94 -12.43 13.55
C ILE A 376 -5.01 -11.40 14.68
N ARG A 377 -4.25 -11.63 15.75
CA ARG A 377 -4.21 -10.76 16.94
C ARG A 377 -2.80 -10.64 17.47
N THR A 378 -2.29 -9.41 17.50
CA THR A 378 -1.04 -9.05 18.19
C THR A 378 -1.22 -9.05 19.70
N PHE A 379 -2.30 -8.42 20.18
CA PHE A 379 -2.60 -8.29 21.61
C PHE A 379 -3.69 -9.28 22.04
N ARG A 380 -3.37 -10.18 22.98
CA ARG A 380 -4.28 -11.26 23.42
C ARG A 380 -4.91 -11.01 24.79
N ASN A 381 -4.15 -10.46 25.74
CA ASN A 381 -4.54 -10.35 27.14
C ASN A 381 -4.67 -8.89 27.60
N VAL A 382 -5.41 -8.09 26.83
CA VAL A 382 -5.64 -6.67 27.15
C VAL A 382 -6.96 -6.53 27.88
N VAL A 383 -6.93 -5.92 29.06
CA VAL A 383 -8.13 -5.56 29.81
C VAL A 383 -8.63 -4.22 29.26
N SER A 384 -9.93 -4.13 29.00
CA SER A 384 -10.50 -2.90 28.49
C SER A 384 -11.79 -2.52 29.20
N HIS A 385 -11.91 -1.23 29.48
CA HIS A 385 -13.05 -0.66 30.19
C HIS A 385 -13.66 0.48 29.39
N VAL A 386 -14.98 0.67 29.52
CA VAL A 386 -15.68 1.83 28.98
C VAL A 386 -15.26 3.06 29.77
N ALA A 387 -14.92 4.13 29.06
CA ALA A 387 -14.52 5.42 29.61
C ALA A 387 -15.52 6.55 29.25
N GLY A 388 -16.40 6.32 28.26
CA GLY A 388 -17.27 7.36 27.73
C GLY A 388 -17.74 7.07 26.31
N CYS A 389 -18.16 8.11 25.61
CA CYS A 389 -18.48 8.08 24.18
C CYS A 389 -18.24 9.44 23.51
N ASP A 390 -17.90 9.40 22.23
CA ASP A 390 -17.99 10.53 21.32
C ASP A 390 -19.25 10.37 20.46
N MET A 391 -20.07 11.42 20.41
CA MET A 391 -21.20 11.54 19.50
C MET A 391 -20.90 12.62 18.48
N TYR A 392 -21.19 12.34 17.22
CA TYR A 392 -20.96 13.28 16.13
C TYR A 392 -22.30 13.77 15.61
N LEU A 393 -22.55 15.07 15.72
CA LEU A 393 -23.86 15.68 15.50
C LEU A 393 -23.83 16.59 14.28
N ASP A 394 -24.88 16.51 13.46
CA ASP A 394 -25.26 17.53 12.49
C ASP A 394 -26.17 18.54 13.19
N SER A 395 -25.67 19.76 13.40
CA SER A 395 -26.41 20.80 14.11
C SER A 395 -25.97 22.21 13.69
N PRO A 396 -26.92 23.13 13.44
CA PRO A 396 -26.61 24.53 13.18
C PRO A 396 -26.38 25.35 14.47
N LEU A 397 -26.50 24.74 15.66
CA LEU A 397 -26.36 25.45 16.92
C LEU A 397 -24.93 25.95 17.14
N ALA A 398 -24.82 27.11 17.80
CA ALA A 398 -23.54 27.60 18.29
C ALA A 398 -22.99 26.68 19.40
N PRO A 399 -21.66 26.59 19.59
CA PRO A 399 -21.05 25.68 20.55
C PRO A 399 -21.60 25.76 21.98
N VAL A 400 -21.88 26.97 22.49
CA VAL A 400 -22.40 27.18 23.85
C VAL A 400 -23.83 26.64 23.97
N SER A 401 -24.71 26.98 23.02
CA SER A 401 -26.09 26.48 23.00
C SER A 401 -26.14 24.96 22.85
N LEU A 402 -25.27 24.38 22.01
CA LEU A 402 -25.15 22.93 21.89
C LEU A 402 -24.68 22.30 23.23
N ALA A 403 -23.72 22.92 23.92
CA ALA A 403 -23.25 22.43 25.22
C ALA A 403 -24.35 22.42 26.28
N GLU A 404 -25.20 23.44 26.34
CA GLU A 404 -26.33 23.50 27.28
C GLU A 404 -27.31 22.34 27.06
N GLU A 405 -27.64 22.02 25.81
CA GLU A 405 -28.49 20.87 25.46
C GLU A 405 -27.83 19.54 25.86
N MET A 406 -26.53 19.39 25.56
CA MET A 406 -25.78 18.16 25.88
C MET A 406 -25.58 17.97 27.39
N GLN A 407 -25.41 19.05 28.14
CA GLN A 407 -25.35 19.00 29.61
C GLN A 407 -26.69 18.56 30.22
N ARG A 408 -27.82 19.08 29.70
CA ARG A 408 -29.16 18.61 30.10
C ARG A 408 -29.35 17.14 29.76
N ALA A 409 -28.94 16.71 28.57
CA ALA A 409 -29.06 15.32 28.15
C ALA A 409 -28.29 14.34 29.07
N CYS A 410 -27.10 14.72 29.57
CA CYS A 410 -26.28 13.82 30.41
C CYS A 410 -26.42 14.03 31.93
N GLN A 411 -27.33 14.91 32.39
CA GLN A 411 -27.43 15.31 33.80
C GLN A 411 -27.57 14.12 34.76
N ASP A 412 -28.54 13.24 34.51
CA ASP A 412 -28.83 12.08 35.36
C ASP A 412 -28.14 10.79 34.89
N THR A 413 -26.99 10.93 34.24
CA THR A 413 -26.23 9.81 33.69
C THR A 413 -24.87 9.71 34.38
N PRO A 414 -24.20 8.54 34.35
CA PRO A 414 -22.85 8.39 34.88
C PRO A 414 -21.79 9.16 34.06
N PHE A 415 -22.18 9.84 32.99
CA PHE A 415 -21.30 10.62 32.13
C PHE A 415 -21.48 12.12 32.34
N ARG A 416 -20.42 12.87 32.03
CA ARG A 416 -20.42 14.34 31.94
C ARG A 416 -19.95 14.76 30.55
N LEU A 417 -20.49 15.86 30.04
CA LEU A 417 -19.93 16.54 28.88
C LEU A 417 -18.55 17.09 29.25
N THR A 418 -17.52 16.72 28.52
CA THR A 418 -16.14 17.17 28.77
C THR A 418 -15.59 18.05 27.66
N LEU A 419 -16.14 17.95 26.45
CA LEU A 419 -15.59 18.60 25.28
C LEU A 419 -16.65 18.70 24.18
N ILE A 420 -16.69 19.84 23.49
CA ILE A 420 -17.21 19.93 22.13
C ILE A 420 -16.06 20.42 21.24
N SER A 421 -15.89 19.76 20.11
CA SER A 421 -14.92 20.19 19.10
C SER A 421 -15.54 20.25 17.71
N ASN A 422 -15.06 21.19 16.91
CA ASN A 422 -15.42 21.36 15.51
C ASN A 422 -14.16 21.19 14.65
N ARG A 423 -14.21 20.31 13.64
CA ARG A 423 -13.04 19.93 12.81
C ARG A 423 -11.78 19.56 13.61
N GLY A 424 -11.95 19.01 14.82
CA GLY A 424 -10.86 18.58 15.72
C GLY A 424 -10.35 19.66 16.68
N THR A 425 -10.82 20.90 16.57
CA THR A 425 -10.48 22.02 17.46
C THR A 425 -11.49 22.14 18.59
N GLN A 426 -11.03 22.26 19.84
CA GLN A 426 -11.90 22.52 20.98
C GLN A 426 -12.64 23.87 20.81
N VAL A 427 -13.96 23.85 20.97
CA VAL A 427 -14.83 25.04 20.93
C VAL A 427 -15.66 25.20 22.21
N TRP A 428 -15.66 24.19 23.07
CA TRP A 428 -16.21 24.22 24.43
C TRP A 428 -15.42 23.22 25.30
N PRO A 429 -15.13 23.50 26.60
CA PRO A 429 -15.63 24.62 27.42
C PRO A 429 -14.95 25.96 27.16
N THR A 430 -13.76 25.92 26.56
CA THR A 430 -13.06 27.10 26.06
C THR A 430 -13.01 27.05 24.54
N GLY A 431 -12.94 28.21 23.90
CA GLY A 431 -12.87 28.31 22.45
C GLY A 431 -12.56 29.75 22.05
N SER A 432 -11.83 29.91 20.95
CA SER A 432 -11.64 31.23 20.36
C SER A 432 -12.90 31.64 19.60
N VAL A 433 -13.35 32.88 19.78
CA VAL A 433 -14.43 33.47 18.98
C VAL A 433 -14.09 33.58 17.49
N PHE A 434 -12.80 33.45 17.13
CA PHE A 434 -12.33 33.41 15.75
C PHE A 434 -12.37 32.01 15.11
N THR A 435 -12.71 30.96 15.87
CA THR A 435 -12.85 29.62 15.29
C THR A 435 -14.17 29.53 14.51
N GLU A 436 -14.06 29.55 13.18
CA GLU A 436 -15.20 29.27 12.30
C GLU A 436 -15.64 27.81 12.43
N CYS A 437 -16.89 27.60 12.83
CA CYS A 437 -17.48 26.28 13.02
C CYS A 437 -18.31 25.87 11.80
N VAL A 438 -18.22 24.60 11.42
CA VAL A 438 -19.16 23.97 10.47
C VAL A 438 -20.33 23.30 11.21
N ASP A 439 -21.35 22.84 10.48
CA ASP A 439 -22.54 22.17 11.02
C ASP A 439 -22.28 20.78 11.63
N TYR A 440 -21.02 20.35 11.70
CA TYR A 440 -20.61 19.04 12.20
C TYR A 440 -19.75 19.14 13.46
N TYR A 441 -20.25 18.63 14.59
CA TYR A 441 -19.60 18.67 15.89
C TYR A 441 -19.29 17.28 16.43
N ARG A 442 -18.13 17.13 17.08
CA ARG A 442 -17.88 16.01 17.99
C ARG A 442 -18.16 16.47 19.42
N VAL A 443 -19.08 15.80 20.09
CA VAL A 443 -19.46 15.98 21.49
C VAL A 443 -18.94 14.80 22.28
N ARG A 444 -18.13 15.07 23.31
CA ARG A 444 -17.50 14.02 24.12
C ARG A 444 -18.10 13.96 25.51
N PHE A 445 -18.51 12.76 25.88
CA PHE A 445 -18.93 12.42 27.23
C PHE A 445 -17.95 11.45 27.87
N GLU A 446 -17.37 11.80 29.01
CA GLU A 446 -16.53 10.89 29.81
C GLU A 446 -17.22 10.56 31.14
N LEU A 447 -16.81 9.46 31.77
CA LEU A 447 -17.31 9.09 33.11
C LEU A 447 -17.10 10.23 34.12
N ARG A 448 -18.10 10.43 35.00
CA ARG A 448 -18.00 11.33 36.15
C ARG A 448 -16.95 10.84 37.15
N ASP A 449 -16.38 11.77 37.90
CA ASP A 449 -15.48 11.43 39.00
C ASP A 449 -16.23 10.55 40.02
N GLY A 450 -15.54 9.54 40.55
CA GLY A 450 -16.10 8.59 41.50
C GLY A 450 -16.77 7.36 40.88
N VAL A 451 -16.96 7.30 39.55
CA VAL A 451 -17.42 6.08 38.87
C VAL A 451 -16.22 5.15 38.63
N PRO A 452 -16.15 3.96 39.23
CA PRO A 452 -14.98 3.09 39.07
C PRO A 452 -14.82 2.60 37.62
N PRO A 453 -13.60 2.60 37.04
CA PRO A 453 -13.36 2.01 35.74
C PRO A 453 -13.83 0.55 35.69
N GLY A 454 -14.51 0.18 34.60
CA GLY A 454 -15.03 -1.19 34.42
C GLY A 454 -16.30 -1.53 35.19
N SER A 455 -16.81 -0.63 36.05
CA SER A 455 -18.09 -0.83 36.76
C SER A 455 -19.31 -0.80 35.84
N LEU A 456 -19.16 -0.27 34.63
CA LEU A 456 -20.24 -0.12 33.65
C LEU A 456 -19.86 -0.75 32.31
N GLY A 457 -20.81 -1.46 31.71
CA GLY A 457 -20.75 -1.85 30.30
C GLY A 457 -21.20 -0.73 29.36
N GLN A 458 -21.25 -1.01 28.07
CA GLN A 458 -21.59 -0.02 27.04
C GLN A 458 -23.06 0.43 27.04
N SER A 459 -23.96 -0.29 27.72
CA SER A 459 -25.41 -0.03 27.70
C SER A 459 -25.78 1.38 28.17
N ARG A 460 -25.07 1.92 29.16
CA ARG A 460 -25.32 3.28 29.65
C ARG A 460 -24.97 4.35 28.62
N ALA A 461 -23.92 4.13 27.82
CA ALA A 461 -23.54 5.05 26.76
C ALA A 461 -24.55 4.99 25.59
N ILE A 462 -25.07 3.79 25.28
CA ILE A 462 -26.15 3.60 24.30
C ILE A 462 -27.44 4.30 24.74
N ALA A 463 -27.81 4.23 26.03
CA ALA A 463 -28.99 4.93 26.53
C ALA A 463 -28.85 6.46 26.45
N LEU A 464 -27.63 7.00 26.62
CA LEU A 464 -27.37 8.43 26.38
C LEU A 464 -27.46 8.76 24.89
N LEU A 465 -26.96 7.89 24.01
CA LEU A 465 -27.07 8.06 22.56
C LEU A 465 -28.54 8.13 22.12
N ASP A 466 -29.37 7.21 22.59
CA ASP A 466 -30.81 7.16 22.31
C ASP A 466 -31.50 8.48 22.69
N ARG A 467 -31.23 8.97 23.91
CA ARG A 467 -31.75 10.27 24.39
C ARG A 467 -31.31 11.45 23.52
N VAL A 468 -30.04 11.50 23.11
CA VAL A 468 -29.55 12.59 22.24
C VAL A 468 -30.17 12.49 20.85
N ALA A 469 -30.36 11.28 20.33
CA ALA A 469 -30.94 11.02 19.01
C ALA A 469 -32.42 11.41 18.90
N GLU A 470 -33.14 11.60 20.00
CA GLU A 470 -34.52 12.12 19.99
C GLU A 470 -34.59 13.58 19.48
N ALA A 471 -33.56 14.38 19.73
CA ALA A 471 -33.55 15.82 19.42
C ALA A 471 -32.48 16.22 18.39
N PHE A 472 -31.46 15.38 18.15
CA PHE A 472 -30.33 15.68 17.27
C PHE A 472 -30.08 14.56 16.27
N THR A 473 -29.68 14.94 15.05
CA THR A 473 -29.17 13.99 14.07
C THR A 473 -27.76 13.56 14.46
N VAL A 474 -27.62 12.31 14.91
CA VAL A 474 -26.31 11.70 15.22
C VAL A 474 -25.75 11.02 13.97
N CYS A 475 -24.74 11.62 13.36
CA CYS A 475 -24.10 11.12 12.14
C CYS A 475 -23.16 9.94 12.42
N SER A 476 -22.56 9.89 13.61
CA SER A 476 -21.62 8.84 14.00
C SER A 476 -21.50 8.74 15.52
N TYR A 477 -21.02 7.59 16.00
CA TYR A 477 -20.84 7.30 17.42
C TYR A 477 -19.59 6.45 17.60
N GLU A 478 -18.75 6.81 18.57
CA GLU A 478 -17.55 6.06 18.91
C GLU A 478 -17.47 5.86 20.43
N LEU A 479 -17.31 4.60 20.86
CA LEU A 479 -17.19 4.26 22.28
C LEU A 479 -15.78 4.59 22.77
N LEU A 480 -15.65 5.38 23.83
CA LEU A 480 -14.36 5.67 24.45
C LEU A 480 -14.00 4.54 25.40
N ARG A 481 -12.80 4.01 25.25
CA ARG A 481 -12.30 2.88 26.03
C ARG A 481 -10.90 3.16 26.55
N THR A 482 -10.58 2.53 27.66
CA THR A 482 -9.20 2.33 28.11
C THR A 482 -8.74 0.92 27.79
N PHE A 483 -7.44 0.74 27.63
CA PHE A 483 -6.77 -0.53 27.41
C PHE A 483 -5.59 -0.60 28.39
N ASP A 484 -5.64 -1.54 29.34
CA ASP A 484 -4.70 -1.65 30.45
C ASP A 484 -4.45 -0.32 31.18
N GLY A 485 -5.53 0.43 31.42
CA GLY A 485 -5.51 1.74 32.08
C GLY A 485 -5.13 2.93 31.20
N VAL A 486 -4.69 2.69 29.95
CA VAL A 486 -4.31 3.76 29.00
C VAL A 486 -5.51 4.16 28.15
N LYS A 487 -5.73 5.47 27.93
CA LYS A 487 -6.80 5.97 27.04
C LYS A 487 -6.59 5.47 25.61
N GLY A 488 -7.62 4.86 25.03
CA GLY A 488 -7.66 4.40 23.64
C GLY A 488 -8.22 5.45 22.67
N TYR A 489 -8.04 6.74 22.97
CA TYR A 489 -8.56 7.86 22.19
C TYR A 489 -7.71 9.13 22.41
N SER A 490 -7.70 10.02 21.41
CA SER A 490 -6.95 11.28 21.46
C SER A 490 -7.76 12.43 22.06
N LEU A 491 -7.05 13.47 22.51
CA LEU A 491 -7.62 14.76 22.89
C LEU A 491 -7.91 15.63 21.65
N ALA A 492 -8.71 16.69 21.81
CA ALA A 492 -8.85 17.73 20.80
C ALA A 492 -7.60 18.64 20.72
N GLN A 493 -7.46 19.39 19.63
CA GLN A 493 -6.52 20.51 19.61
C GLN A 493 -7.01 21.61 20.57
N GLY A 494 -6.15 22.01 21.51
CA GLY A 494 -6.46 23.02 22.54
C GLY A 494 -7.16 22.51 23.81
N GLN A 495 -7.28 21.18 23.97
CA GLN A 495 -7.81 20.53 25.18
C GLN A 495 -6.77 20.38 26.29
#